data_AF-A0A0B8PDB2-F1
#
_entry.id   AF-A0A0B8PDB2-F1
#
_cell.length_a   1.000
_cell.length_b   1.000
_cell.length_c   1.000
_cell.angle_alpha   90.00
_cell.angle_beta   90.00
_cell.angle_gamma   90.00
#
_symmetry.space_group_name_H-M   'P 1'
#
loop_
_entity.id
_entity.type
_entity.pdbx_description
1 polymer ?
#
loop_
_entity_poly.entity_id
_entity_poly.type
_entity_poly.pdbx_seq_one_letter_code
_entity_poly.pdbx_strand_id
1 'polypeptide(L)' 'MSNDEKVYQKLLRAIVEHKLEPGVRLPEDKLSEAFGISRTGIRKVLQRLAIERFVVIEPIRVLM' A
#
# COMPACT_ATOMS: atom_id res chain seq x y z
N MET A 1 -3.28 5.17 18.66
CA MET A 1 -3.31 4.50 17.33
C MET A 1 -1.94 4.67 16.67
N SER A 2 -1.31 3.59 16.22
CA SER A 2 -0.04 3.67 15.46
C SER A 2 -0.23 4.40 14.13
N ASN A 3 0.82 5.04 13.61
CA ASN A 3 0.76 5.72 12.32
C ASN A 3 0.46 4.74 11.17
N ASP A 4 1.03 3.53 11.24
CA ASP A 4 0.81 2.44 10.29
C ASP A 4 -0.68 2.04 10.23
N GLU A 5 -1.37 1.99 11.37
CA GLU A 5 -2.79 1.65 11.44
C GLU A 5 -3.66 2.74 10.78
N LYS A 6 -3.31 4.02 10.94
CA LYS A 6 -4.02 5.11 10.27
C LYS A 6 -3.88 5.02 8.74
N VAL A 7 -2.69 4.70 8.26
CA VAL A 7 -2.41 4.53 6.82
C VAL A 7 -3.15 3.31 6.28
N TYR A 8 -3.12 2.20 7.02
CA TYR A 8 -3.89 0.98 6.70
C TYR A 8 -5.36 1.28 6.49
N GLN A 9 -6.01 1.93 7.47
CA GLN A 9 -7.44 2.26 7.39
C GLN A 9 -7.75 3.22 6.22
N LYS A 10 -6.90 4.21 5.98
CA LYS A 10 -7.08 5.13 4.83
C LYS A 10 -6.96 4.40 3.50
N LEU A 11 -5.96 3.53 3.36
CA LEU A 11 -5.70 2.81 2.11
C LEU A 11 -6.78 1.76 1.84
N LEU A 12 -7.18 1.00 2.88
CA LEU A 12 -8.31 0.08 2.80
C LEU A 12 -9.59 0.78 2.36
N ARG A 13 -9.90 1.92 2.98
CA ARG A 13 -11.06 2.73 2.63
C ARG A 13 -10.99 3.21 1.18
N ALA A 14 -9.82 3.65 0.69
CA ALA A 14 -9.66 4.06 -0.70
C ALA A 14 -9.88 2.91 -1.69
N ILE A 15 -9.45 1.68 -1.34
CA ILE A 15 -9.68 0.48 -2.15
C ILE A 15 -11.17 0.12 -2.17
N VAL A 16 -11.82 0.06 -1.01
CA VAL A 16 -13.24 -0.31 -0.88
C VAL A 16 -14.19 0.74 -1.46
N GLU A 17 -13.85 2.03 -1.35
CA GLU A 17 -14.61 3.12 -1.97
C GLU A 17 -14.35 3.23 -3.49
N HIS A 18 -13.63 2.27 -4.11
CA HIS A 18 -13.26 2.29 -5.53
C HIS A 18 -12.54 3.58 -5.97
N LYS A 19 -11.85 4.26 -5.04
CA LYS A 19 -11.02 5.43 -5.36
C LYS A 19 -9.70 5.05 -6.02
N LEU A 20 -9.31 3.79 -5.90
CA LEU A 20 -8.21 3.18 -6.62
C LEU A 20 -8.80 2.17 -7.58
N GLU A 21 -8.50 2.33 -8.87
CA GLU A 21 -8.91 1.33 -9.86
C GLU A 21 -8.15 0.02 -9.60
N PRO A 22 -8.83 -1.14 -9.71
CA PRO A 22 -8.16 -2.43 -9.60
C PRO A 22 -7.05 -2.54 -10.65
N GLY A 23 -5.87 -2.99 -10.23
CA GLY A 23 -4.69 -3.09 -11.11
C GLY A 23 -3.82 -1.83 -11.17
N VAL A 24 -4.21 -0.74 -10.50
CA VAL A 24 -3.32 0.42 -10.34
C VAL A 24 -2.08 0.02 -9.55
N ARG A 25 -0.91 0.40 -10.07
CA ARG A 25 0.35 0.19 -9.38
C ARG A 25 0.46 1.11 -8.18
N LEU A 26 0.84 0.53 -7.05
CA LEU A 26 1.02 1.21 -5.77
C LEU A 26 2.51 1.21 -5.39
N PRO A 27 3.33 2.11 -5.98
CA PRO A 27 4.75 2.18 -5.64
C PRO A 27 4.95 2.65 -4.20
N GLU A 28 5.71 1.86 -3.43
CA GLU A 28 6.01 2.13 -2.01
C GLU A 28 6.55 3.54 -1.79
N ASP A 29 7.41 4.01 -2.69
CA ASP A 29 8.06 5.32 -2.61
C ASP A 29 7.04 6.47 -2.68
N LYS A 30 6.09 6.41 -3.62
CA LYS A 30 5.04 7.44 -3.73
C LYS A 30 4.08 7.39 -2.56
N LEU A 31 3.75 6.19 -2.07
CA LEU A 31 2.90 6.03 -0.90
C LEU A 31 3.61 6.56 0.36
N SER A 32 4.91 6.32 0.49
CA SER A 32 5.72 6.82 1.60
C SER A 32 5.68 8.34 1.68
N GLU A 33 5.84 9.01 0.53
CA GLU A 33 5.73 10.46 0.41
C GLU A 33 4.30 10.96 0.67
N ALA A 34 3.29 10.36 0.04
CA ALA A 34 1.90 10.78 0.15
C ALA A 34 1.32 10.62 1.57
N PHE A 35 1.73 9.58 2.29
CA PHE A 35 1.27 9.31 3.65
C PHE A 35 2.22 9.83 4.75
N GLY A 36 3.40 10.33 4.38
CA GLY A 36 4.38 10.88 5.31
C GLY A 36 4.96 9.85 6.29
N ILE A 37 5.04 8.58 5.87
CA ILE A 37 5.62 7.49 6.68
C ILE A 37 6.75 6.80 5.94
N SER A 38 7.65 6.13 6.65
CA SER A 38 8.81 5.47 6.04
C SER A 38 8.42 4.35 5.07
N ARG A 39 9.28 4.06 4.10
CA ARG A 39 9.11 2.92 3.17
C ARG A 39 8.89 1.60 3.90
N THR A 40 9.59 1.39 5.03
CA THR A 40 9.40 0.21 5.89
C THR A 40 8.00 0.15 6.50
N GLY A 41 7.43 1.28 6.91
CA GLY A 41 6.04 1.37 7.39
C GLY A 41 5.03 1.07 6.29
N ILE A 42 5.21 1.67 5.10
CA ILE A 42 4.36 1.37 3.93
C ILE A 42 4.41 -0.10 3.57
N ARG A 43 5.59 -0.71 3.53
CA ARG A 43 5.74 -2.13 3.22
C ARG A 43 4.97 -3.01 4.20
N LYS A 44 5.01 -2.72 5.50
CA LYS A 44 4.20 -3.43 6.50
C LYS A 44 2.70 -3.31 6.24
N VAL A 45 2.23 -2.10 5.90
CA VAL A 45 0.82 -1.86 5.57
C VAL A 45 0.40 -2.63 4.30
N LEU A 46 1.20 -2.56 3.24
CA LEU A 46 0.93 -3.29 1.99
C LEU A 46 0.98 -4.81 2.19
N GLN A 47 1.91 -5.32 3.01
CA GLN A 47 1.95 -6.75 3.34
C GLN A 47 0.67 -7.21 4.06
N ARG A 48 0.16 -6.41 5.00
CA ARG A 48 -1.11 -6.70 5.66
C ARG A 48 -2.27 -6.71 4.66
N LEU A 49 -2.37 -5.69 3.80
CA LEU A 49 -3.39 -5.64 2.76
C LEU A 49 -3.29 -6.81 1.77
N ALA A 50 -2.07 -7.30 1.51
CA ALA A 50 -1.83 -8.45 0.64
C ALA A 50 -2.30 -9.77 1.27
N ILE A 51 -2.09 -9.95 2.59
CA ILE A 51 -2.61 -11.10 3.34
C ILE A 51 -4.14 -11.11 3.27
N GLU A 52 -4.77 -9.94 3.40
CA GLU A 52 -6.21 -9.76 3.30
C GLU A 52 -6.73 -9.73 1.84
N ARG A 53 -5.85 -9.93 0.85
CA ARG A 53 -6.14 -9.98 -0.60
C ARG A 53 -6.71 -8.69 -1.22
N PHE A 54 -6.51 -7.53 -0.58
CA PHE A 54 -6.86 -6.23 -1.16
C PHE A 54 -5.85 -5.75 -2.19
N VAL A 55 -4.59 -6.18 -2.09
CA VAL A 55 -3.51 -5.83 -3.02
C VAL A 55 -2.67 -7.06 -3.35
N VAL A 56 -1.93 -6.99 -4.45
CA VAL A 56 -0.91 -8.00 -4.81
C VAL A 56 0.46 -7.33 -4.79
N ILE A 57 1.41 -7.94 -4.10
CA ILE A 57 2.81 -7.49 -4.11
C ILE A 57 3.50 -8.16 -5.28
N GLU A 58 3.82 -7.38 -6.30
CA GLU A 58 4.64 -7.83 -7.42
C GLU A 58 6.12 -7.45 -7.19
N PRO A 59 7.05 -8.40 -7.25
CA PRO A 59 8.47 -8.06 -7.23
C PRO A 59 8.83 -7.27 -8.49
N ILE A 60 9.64 -6.22 -8.34
CA ILE A 60 10.25 -5.51 -9.47
C ILE A 60 11.12 -6.52 -10.23
N ARG A 61 10.72 -6.87 -11.45
CA ARG A 61 11.57 -7.64 -12.35
C ARG A 61 12.57 -6.68 -12.97
N VAL A 62 13.82 -6.78 -12.54
CA VAL A 62 14.95 -6.22 -13.28
C VAL A 62 15.30 -7.24 -14.36
N LEU A 63 15.03 -6.90 -15.63
CA LEU A 63 15.62 -7.64 -16.75
C LEU A 63 17.10 -7.25 -16.77
N MET A 64 17.96 -8.22 -16.46
CA MET A 64 19.41 -8.14 -16.59
C MET A 64 19.82 -8.36 -18.05
#